data_AF-A0A7Y2K5V3-F1
#
_entry.id   AF-A0A7Y2K5V3-F1
#
_cell.length_a   1.000
_cell.length_b   1.000
_cell.length_c   1.000
_cell.angle_alpha   90.00
_cell.angle_beta   90.00
_cell.angle_gamma   90.00
#
_symmetry.space_group_name_H-M   'P 1'
#
loop_
_entity.id
_entity.type
_entity.pdbx_description
1 polymer ?
#
loop_
_entity_poly.entity_id
_entity_poly.type
_entity_poly.pdbx_seq_one_letter_code
_entity_poly.pdbx_strand_id
1 'polypeptide(L)'
;KGTRVDGVFDSDPEKNSDATKFDNISYLDVLKKNLRIMDLTAVSLCQENKLPIAVINMNIPDNLLNLVNGKDVGTLIYSEQKAANEV
;
A
#
# COMPACT_ATOMS: atom_id res chain seq x y z
N LYS A 1 -5.24 3.04 3.99
CA LYS A 1 -6.40 2.20 3.61
C LYS A 1 -6.42 0.95 4.49
N GLY A 2 -7.50 0.71 5.24
CA GLY A 2 -7.70 -0.56 5.95
C GLY A 2 -8.37 -1.61 5.05
N THR A 3 -7.88 -2.85 5.07
CA THR A 3 -8.42 -3.97 4.27
C THR A 3 -8.50 -5.26 5.10
N ARG A 4 -8.98 -6.35 4.47
CA ARG A 4 -9.01 -7.70 5.06
C ARG A 4 -7.77 -8.55 4.73
N VAL A 5 -6.93 -8.08 3.80
CA VAL A 5 -5.71 -8.75 3.35
C VAL A 5 -4.49 -7.96 3.78
N ASP A 6 -3.33 -8.61 3.79
CA ASP A 6 -2.10 -8.07 4.41
C ASP A 6 -1.37 -7.03 3.56
N GLY A 7 -1.99 -6.48 2.52
CA GLY A 7 -1.40 -5.44 1.69
C GLY A 7 -1.90 -5.46 0.25
N VAL A 8 -1.02 -5.01 -0.65
CA VAL A 8 -1.22 -5.03 -2.09
C VAL A 8 -0.46 -6.22 -2.66
N PHE A 9 -1.12 -6.95 -3.55
CA PHE A 9 -0.59 -8.15 -4.20
C PHE A 9 -0.59 -7.96 -5.72
N ASP A 10 0.25 -8.72 -6.42
CA ASP A 10 0.30 -8.73 -7.88
C ASP A 10 -0.97 -9.30 -8.53
N SER A 11 -1.71 -10.10 -7.76
CA SER A 11 -2.94 -10.79 -8.13
C SER A 11 -3.81 -10.98 -6.90
N ASP A 12 -5.07 -11.36 -7.08
CA ASP A 12 -6.02 -11.55 -5.97
C ASP A 12 -5.61 -12.75 -5.09
N PRO A 13 -5.14 -12.55 -3.85
CA PRO A 13 -4.65 -13.64 -3.01
C PRO A 13 -5.74 -14.60 -2.54
N GLU A 14 -7.02 -14.22 -2.64
CA GLU A 14 -8.13 -15.12 -2.33
C GLU A 14 -8.41 -16.11 -3.48
N LYS A 15 -7.90 -15.83 -4.69
CA LYS A 15 -8.09 -16.66 -5.89
C LYS A 15 -6.79 -17.30 -6.39
N ASN A 16 -5.66 -16.66 -6.14
CA ASN A 16 -4.34 -17.13 -6.52
C ASN A 16 -3.48 -17.34 -5.27
N SER A 17 -3.18 -18.59 -4.94
CA SER A 17 -2.31 -18.93 -3.81
C SER A 17 -0.86 -18.47 -4.01
N ASP A 18 -0.44 -18.25 -5.26
CA ASP A 18 0.90 -17.79 -5.60
C ASP A 18 1.00 -16.25 -5.67
N ALA A 19 -0.04 -15.54 -5.23
CA ALA A 19 -0.06 -14.09 -5.22
C ALA A 19 1.07 -13.53 -4.35
N THR A 20 1.89 -12.67 -4.94
CA THR A 20 3.05 -12.09 -4.26
C THR A 20 2.72 -10.71 -3.72
N LYS A 21 2.91 -10.52 -2.40
CA LYS A 21 2.71 -9.23 -1.73
C LYS A 21 3.85 -8.27 -2.07
N PHE A 22 3.54 -7.01 -2.31
CA PHE A 22 4.53 -5.94 -2.37
C PHE A 22 4.73 -5.34 -0.97
N ASP A 23 5.96 -5.11 -0.53
CA ASP A 23 6.21 -4.30 0.67
C ASP A 23 6.14 -2.80 0.34
N ASN A 24 6.62 -2.45 -0.85
CA ASN A 24 6.75 -1.09 -1.35
C ASN A 24 6.38 -1.08 -2.83
N ILE A 25 5.56 -0.11 -3.28
CA ILE A 25 5.19 0.02 -4.69
C ILE A 25 4.98 1.48 -5.08
N SER A 26 5.40 1.87 -6.29
CA SER A 26 5.16 3.23 -6.76
C SER A 26 3.70 3.43 -7.20
N TYR A 27 3.20 4.66 -7.13
CA TYR A 27 1.92 5.02 -7.75
C TYR A 27 1.86 4.63 -9.24
N LEU A 28 2.98 4.80 -9.95
CA LEU A 28 3.08 4.48 -11.37
C LEU A 28 2.92 2.98 -11.62
N ASP A 29 3.51 2.14 -10.77
CA ASP A 29 3.41 0.68 -10.89
C ASP A 29 2.02 0.18 -10.53
N VAL A 30 1.36 0.78 -9.55
CA VAL A 30 -0.06 0.51 -9.22
C VAL A 30 -0.93 0.72 -10.45
N LEU A 31 -0.75 1.84 -11.16
CA LEU A 31 -1.50 2.17 -12.37
C LEU A 31 -1.13 1.24 -13.54
N LYS A 32 0.16 1.03 -13.80
CA LYS A 32 0.65 0.17 -14.90
C LYS A 32 0.21 -1.29 -14.76
N LYS A 33 0.24 -1.82 -13.53
CA LYS A 33 -0.19 -3.19 -13.21
C LYS A 33 -1.70 -3.29 -13.00
N ASN A 34 -2.45 -2.19 -13.14
CA ASN A 34 -3.90 -2.10 -12.94
C ASN A 34 -4.35 -2.70 -11.59
N LEU A 35 -3.58 -2.43 -10.53
CA LEU A 35 -3.86 -2.95 -9.19
C LEU A 35 -5.03 -2.16 -8.59
N ARG A 36 -6.17 -2.84 -8.39
CA ARG A 36 -7.41 -2.23 -7.92
C ARG A 36 -7.43 -2.03 -6.39
N ILE A 37 -6.58 -1.13 -5.90
CA ILE A 37 -6.39 -0.89 -4.47
C ILE A 37 -7.43 0.09 -3.92
N MET A 38 -7.73 1.16 -4.65
CA MET A 38 -8.66 2.23 -4.27
C MET A 38 -9.29 2.82 -5.54
N ASP A 39 -10.33 3.64 -5.39
CA ASP A 39 -10.83 4.49 -6.47
C ASP A 39 -9.70 5.28 -7.15
N LEU A 40 -9.72 5.33 -8.49
CA LEU A 40 -8.67 5.96 -9.29
C LEU A 40 -8.52 7.45 -8.98
N THR A 41 -9.62 8.16 -8.73
CA THR A 41 -9.61 9.59 -8.41
C THR A 41 -8.86 9.85 -7.11
N ALA A 42 -9.09 9.01 -6.09
CA ALA A 42 -8.42 9.13 -4.81
C ALA A 42 -6.92 8.80 -4.92
N VAL A 43 -6.56 7.80 -5.73
CA VAL A 43 -5.15 7.48 -6.03
C VAL A 43 -4.46 8.67 -6.70
N SER A 44 -5.07 9.24 -7.74
CA SER A 44 -4.53 10.42 -8.44
C SER A 44 -4.37 11.61 -7.49
N LEU A 45 -5.37 11.89 -6.65
CA LEU A 45 -5.32 12.98 -5.68
C LEU A 45 -4.15 12.80 -4.68
N CYS A 46 -3.96 11.60 -4.15
CA CYS A 46 -2.84 11.32 -3.25
C CYS A 46 -1.49 11.43 -3.96
N GLN A 47 -1.39 10.96 -5.22
CA GLN A 47 -0.17 11.08 -6.02
C GLN A 47 0.20 12.54 -6.29
N GLU A 48 -0.77 13.36 -6.72
CA GLU A 48 -0.60 14.80 -6.99
C GLU A 48 -0.12 15.56 -5.76
N ASN A 49 -0.66 15.21 -4.58
CA ASN A 49 -0.28 15.81 -3.30
C ASN A 49 0.92 15.11 -2.64
N LYS A 50 1.54 14.13 -3.30
CA LYS A 50 2.69 13.36 -2.79
C LYS A 50 2.43 12.71 -1.42
N LEU A 51 1.18 12.36 -1.14
CA LEU A 51 0.81 11.70 0.09
C LEU A 51 1.08 10.20 -0.04
N PRO A 52 1.83 9.56 0.87
CA PRO A 52 1.98 8.11 0.86
C PRO A 52 0.67 7.44 1.29
N ILE A 53 0.37 6.25 0.74
CA ILE A 53 -0.75 5.42 1.17
C ILE A 53 -0.22 4.12 1.76
N ALA A 54 -0.49 3.89 3.05
CA ALA A 54 -0.30 2.58 3.66
C ALA A 54 -1.55 1.70 3.48
N VAL A 55 -1.38 0.48 2.99
CA VAL A 55 -2.44 -0.53 2.85
C VAL A 55 -2.18 -1.62 3.88
N ILE A 56 -3.04 -1.72 4.89
CA ILE A 56 -2.86 -2.63 6.03
C ILE A 56 -4.07 -3.53 6.25
N ASN A 57 -3.86 -4.69 6.85
CA ASN A 57 -4.94 -5.54 7.36
C ASN A 57 -5.43 -5.02 8.71
N MET A 58 -6.71 -4.68 8.81
CA MET A 58 -7.32 -4.18 10.06
C MET A 58 -7.72 -5.30 11.03
N ASN A 59 -7.71 -6.56 10.57
CA ASN A 59 -8.05 -7.71 11.40
C ASN A 59 -6.86 -8.22 12.21
N ILE A 60 -5.64 -7.77 11.90
CA ILE A 60 -4.44 -8.11 12.67
C ILE A 60 -4.38 -7.19 13.90
N PRO A 61 -4.37 -7.74 15.13
CA PRO A 61 -4.19 -6.95 16.35
C PRO A 61 -2.94 -6.08 16.29
N ASP A 62 -3.02 -4.87 16.84
CA ASP A 62 -1.93 -3.88 16.91
C ASP A 62 -1.36 -3.40 15.57
N ASN A 63 -1.90 -3.84 14.42
CA ASN A 63 -1.32 -3.51 13.12
C ASN A 63 -1.39 -2.00 12.81
N LEU A 64 -2.49 -1.34 13.19
CA LEU A 64 -2.62 0.11 13.10
C LEU A 64 -1.62 0.83 14.04
N LEU A 65 -1.44 0.32 15.26
CA LEU A 65 -0.50 0.90 16.22
C LEU A 65 0.95 0.74 15.73
N ASN A 66 1.28 -0.42 15.16
CA ASN A 66 2.57 -0.68 14.54
C ASN A 66 2.85 0.27 13.37
N LEU A 67 1.85 0.53 12.51
CA LEU A 67 1.97 1.52 11.43
C LEU A 67 2.29 2.92 11.96
N VAL A 68 1.54 3.39 12.97
CA VAL A 68 1.72 4.71 13.57
C VAL A 68 3.09 4.84 14.25
N ASN A 69 3.62 3.74 14.79
CA ASN A 69 4.97 3.68 15.36
C ASN A 69 6.08 3.52 14.30
N GLY A 70 5.77 3.62 13.00
CA GLY A 70 6.76 3.55 11.92
C GLY A 70 7.31 2.16 11.63
N LYS A 71 6.65 1.09 12.10
CA LYS A 71 7.04 -0.27 11.72
C LYS A 71 6.54 -0.60 10.32
N ASP A 72 7.30 -1.43 9.62
CA ASP A 72 6.93 -1.94 8.31
C ASP A 72 5.75 -2.90 8.44
N VAL A 73 4.56 -2.41 8.09
CA VAL A 73 3.32 -3.18 8.07
C VAL A 73 2.58 -2.97 6.76
N GLY A 74 2.08 -4.07 6.21
CA GLY A 74 1.28 -4.03 4.99
C GLY A 74 2.11 -3.75 3.73
N THR A 75 1.63 -2.80 2.93
CA THR A 75 2.30 -2.25 1.74
C THR A 75 2.27 -0.74 1.77
N LEU A 76 3.40 -0.10 1.48
CA LEU A 76 3.50 1.34 1.28
C LEU A 76 3.46 1.71 -0.20
N ILE A 77 2.55 2.63 -0.57
CA ILE A 77 2.45 3.22 -1.90
C ILE A 77 2.97 4.65 -1.83
N TYR A 78 3.91 5.00 -2.71
CA TYR A 78 4.56 6.31 -2.70
C TYR A 78 4.91 6.79 -4.11
N SER A 79 5.18 8.08 -4.25
CA SER A 79 5.76 8.65 -5.48
C SER A 79 7.27 8.40 -5.47
N GLU A 80 7.91 8.22 -6.64
CA GLU A 80 9.35 7.86 -6.84
C GLU A 80 10.41 8.67 -6.05
N GLN A 81 10.03 9.67 -5.26
CA GLN A 81 10.87 10.17 -4.18
C GLN A 81 10.66 9.31 -2.93
N LYS A 82 11.62 8.41 -2.66
CA LYS A 82 11.87 7.98 -1.27
C LYS A 82 11.87 9.25 -0.42
N ALA A 83 11.04 9.30 0.63
CA ALA A 83 11.14 10.36 1.62
C ALA A 83 12.60 10.38 2.10
N ALA A 84 13.34 11.39 1.65
CA ALA A 84 14.61 11.73 2.23
C ALA A 84 14.29 12.38 3.58
N ASN A 85 14.91 11.84 4.63
CA ASN A 85 14.81 12.19 6.06
C ASN A 85 13.58 11.61 6.77
N GLU A 86 13.71 11.09 7.99
CA GLU A 86 14.50 11.62 9.12
C GLU A 86 15.31 10.56 9.89
N VAL A 87 16.56 10.97 10.20
CA VAL A 87 17.48 10.68 11.33
C VAL A 87 17.50 9.28 11.97
#